data_AF-A0A1X0QWH8-F1
#
_entry.id   AF-A0A1X0QWH8-F1
#
_cell.length_a   1.000
_cell.length_b   1.000
_cell.length_c   1.000
_cell.angle_alpha   90.00
_cell.angle_beta   90.00
_cell.angle_gamma   90.00
#
_symmetry.space_group_name_H-M   'P 1'
#
loop_
_entity.id
_entity.type
_entity.pdbx_description
1 polymer ?
#
loop_
_entity_poly.entity_id
_entity_poly.type
_entity_poly.pdbx_seq_one_letter_code
_entity_poly.pdbx_strand_id
1 'polypeptide(L)'
;MKTGTQYALETVSLRTQYLHNQGSIADEDAENDVDVCMNEASNKRAYTLYTDQDKVRFFKLMLEKAMSASAAAKQSDIHVRTAQRWAQMYKTDPDSIFIKHKKTGHSLILEYIDENPSAVLEQVMERLLQKFQDLKVSKSTVYNFVRTEYF
;
A
#
# COMPACT_ATOMS: atom_id res chain seq x y z
N MET A 1 -20.01 1.11 40.81
CA MET A 1 -19.11 -0.05 40.63
C MET A 1 -19.64 -0.87 39.47
N LYS A 2 -18.93 -0.90 38.34
CA LYS A 2 -19.30 -1.67 37.14
C LYS A 2 -18.28 -2.78 36.98
N THR A 3 -18.76 -4.01 36.93
CA THR A 3 -17.99 -5.24 36.84
C THR A 3 -17.35 -5.36 35.45
N GLY A 4 -16.02 -5.48 35.41
CA GLY A 4 -15.28 -5.79 34.18
C GLY A 4 -15.41 -7.28 33.89
N THR A 5 -15.99 -7.62 32.74
CA THR A 5 -15.94 -8.97 32.21
C THR A 5 -14.58 -9.18 31.54
N GLN A 6 -13.76 -10.01 32.18
CA GLN A 6 -12.44 -10.43 31.73
C GLN A 6 -12.66 -11.70 30.91
N TYR A 7 -12.51 -11.65 29.59
CA TYR A 7 -12.63 -12.85 28.77
C TYR A 7 -11.26 -13.52 28.68
N ALA A 8 -11.05 -14.52 29.54
CA ALA A 8 -9.98 -15.50 29.39
C ALA A 8 -10.30 -16.39 28.17
N LEU A 9 -9.32 -16.57 27.28
CA LEU A 9 -9.45 -17.47 26.13
C LEU A 9 -9.32 -18.92 26.59
N GLU A 10 -10.45 -19.50 27.00
CA GLU A 10 -10.57 -20.94 27.22
C GLU A 10 -10.64 -21.68 25.87
N THR A 11 -9.55 -22.40 25.57
CA THR A 11 -9.48 -23.71 24.90
C THR A 11 -10.42 -24.02 23.71
N VAL A 12 -9.86 -23.90 22.48
CA VAL A 12 -9.84 -24.86 21.33
C VAL A 12 -11.00 -25.88 21.15
N SER A 13 -12.24 -25.61 21.57
CA SER A 13 -13.37 -26.54 21.37
C SER A 13 -14.31 -26.15 20.22
N LEU A 14 -14.04 -25.06 19.51
CA LEU A 14 -14.98 -24.53 18.49
C LEU A 14 -14.78 -25.12 17.08
N ARG A 15 -13.58 -25.64 16.77
CA ARG A 15 -13.24 -26.00 15.38
C ARG A 15 -13.88 -27.31 14.90
N THR A 16 -14.01 -28.30 15.77
CA THR A 16 -14.60 -29.61 15.40
C THR A 16 -16.14 -29.57 15.46
N GLN A 17 -16.72 -28.80 16.39
CA GLN A 17 -18.17 -28.67 16.51
C GLN A 17 -18.79 -27.90 15.33
N TYR A 18 -18.05 -26.96 14.74
CA TYR A 18 -18.49 -26.23 13.54
C TYR A 18 -18.50 -27.12 12.28
N LEU A 19 -17.50 -27.99 12.12
CA LEU A 19 -17.39 -28.87 10.95
C LEU A 19 -18.43 -30.01 10.95
N HIS A 20 -18.87 -30.45 12.14
CA HIS A 20 -19.83 -31.55 12.25
C HIS A 20 -21.28 -31.13 11.90
N ASN A 21 -21.62 -29.84 12.01
CA ASN A 21 -22.96 -29.33 11.71
C ASN A 21 -23.18 -28.95 10.24
N GLN A 22 -22.16 -29.11 9.37
CA GLN A 22 -22.27 -28.76 7.94
C GLN A 22 -22.51 -29.95 6.99
N GLY A 23 -22.64 -31.17 7.51
CA GLY A 23 -22.76 -32.37 6.68
C GLY A 23 -24.09 -33.11 6.83
N SER A 24 -25.22 -32.50 6.46
CA SER A 24 -26.44 -33.25 6.10
C SER A 24 -27.52 -32.32 5.51
N ILE A 25 -27.57 -32.20 4.18
CA ILE A 25 -28.77 -32.20 3.32
C ILE A 25 -28.26 -32.49 1.90
N ALA A 26 -28.88 -33.47 1.24
CA ALA A 26 -28.51 -34.05 -0.04
C ALA A 26 -29.07 -33.27 -1.25
N ASP A 27 -28.38 -33.45 -2.38
CA ASP A 27 -28.80 -33.45 -3.80
C ASP A 27 -29.66 -32.28 -4.34
N GLU A 28 -29.09 -31.49 -5.26
CA GLU A 28 -29.58 -31.36 -6.65
C GLU A 28 -28.65 -30.49 -7.52
N ASP A 29 -28.40 -31.01 -8.72
CA ASP A 29 -28.03 -30.40 -10.01
C ASP A 29 -27.34 -29.03 -10.15
N ALA A 30 -26.36 -29.06 -11.05
CA ALA A 30 -26.07 -28.10 -12.12
C ALA A 30 -24.74 -27.32 -12.07
N GLU A 31 -24.07 -27.46 -13.21
CA GLU A 31 -23.12 -26.55 -13.86
C GLU A 31 -21.65 -26.59 -13.40
N ASN A 32 -20.87 -27.12 -14.33
CA ASN A 32 -19.43 -27.18 -14.40
C ASN A 32 -18.90 -25.75 -14.65
N ASP A 33 -18.73 -24.96 -13.60
CA ASP A 33 -18.03 -23.68 -13.71
C ASP A 33 -16.53 -23.97 -13.79
N VAL A 34 -16.03 -23.92 -15.02
CA VAL A 34 -14.61 -24.03 -15.33
C VAL A 34 -13.89 -22.96 -14.52
N ASP A 35 -13.10 -23.41 -13.54
CA ASP A 35 -12.14 -22.59 -12.79
C ASP A 35 -11.19 -21.92 -13.79
N VAL A 36 -11.60 -20.75 -14.26
CA VAL A 36 -10.72 -19.80 -14.92
C VAL A 36 -9.79 -19.32 -13.81
N CYS A 37 -8.71 -20.08 -13.61
CA CYS A 37 -7.52 -19.57 -12.96
C CYS A 37 -7.16 -18.28 -13.71
N MET A 38 -7.56 -17.14 -13.15
CA MET A 38 -7.07 -15.83 -13.52
C MET A 38 -5.56 -15.88 -13.28
N ASN A 39 -4.83 -16.34 -14.30
CA ASN A 39 -3.41 -16.07 -14.44
C ASN A 39 -3.30 -14.57 -14.72
N GLU A 40 -3.52 -13.77 -13.68
CA GLU A 40 -3.10 -12.38 -13.61
C GLU A 40 -1.57 -12.37 -13.58
N ALA A 41 -0.96 -12.77 -14.70
CA ALA A 41 0.31 -12.22 -15.12
C ALA A 41 0.06 -10.72 -15.29
N SER A 42 0.11 -10.00 -14.17
CA SER A 42 0.05 -8.56 -14.14
C SER A 42 1.27 -8.08 -14.93
N ASN A 43 1.07 -7.82 -16.22
CA ASN A 43 1.96 -7.03 -17.05
C ASN A 43 1.89 -5.59 -16.53
N LYS A 44 2.31 -5.37 -15.28
CA LYS A 44 2.53 -4.06 -14.71
C LYS A 44 3.62 -3.46 -15.57
N ARG A 45 3.25 -2.47 -16.39
CA ARG A 45 4.20 -1.70 -17.19
C ARG A 45 5.31 -1.27 -16.23
N ALA A 46 6.55 -1.64 -16.53
CA ALA A 46 7.70 -1.19 -15.76
C ALA A 46 7.68 0.34 -15.77
N TYR A 47 7.32 0.96 -14.65
CA TYR A 47 7.26 2.41 -14.53
C TYR A 47 8.67 2.91 -14.34
N THR A 48 9.12 3.82 -15.21
CA THR A 48 10.42 4.48 -15.03
C THR A 48 10.34 5.39 -13.81
N LEU A 49 11.04 5.00 -12.74
CA LEU A 49 11.21 5.81 -11.54
C LEU A 49 12.46 6.68 -11.68
N TYR A 50 12.32 7.97 -11.45
CA TYR A 50 13.43 8.90 -11.41
C TYR A 50 13.79 9.24 -9.96
N THR A 51 15.08 9.21 -9.66
CA THR A 51 15.60 9.55 -8.35
C THR A 51 15.62 11.07 -8.15
N ASP A 52 15.82 11.51 -6.90
CA ASP A 52 15.99 12.94 -6.63
C ASP A 52 17.31 13.47 -7.25
N GLN A 53 18.30 12.62 -7.45
CA GLN A 53 19.54 12.96 -8.15
C GLN A 53 19.28 13.27 -9.64
N ASP A 54 18.40 12.51 -10.30
CA ASP A 54 18.01 12.76 -11.69
C ASP A 54 17.31 14.11 -11.83
N LYS A 55 16.41 14.44 -10.88
CA LYS A 55 15.76 15.75 -10.79
C LYS A 55 16.78 16.87 -10.60
N VAL A 56 17.71 16.73 -9.67
CA VAL A 56 18.76 17.74 -9.42
C VAL A 56 19.60 17.96 -10.67
N ARG A 57 20.06 16.89 -11.34
CA ARG A 57 20.85 17.00 -12.58
C ARG A 57 20.06 17.71 -13.68
N PHE A 58 18.78 17.41 -13.83
CA PHE A 58 17.90 18.07 -14.78
C PHE A 58 17.75 19.57 -14.51
N PHE A 59 17.45 19.95 -13.26
CA PHE A 59 17.27 21.36 -12.89
C PHE A 59 18.57 22.15 -12.98
N LYS A 60 19.71 21.53 -12.66
CA LYS A 60 21.03 22.12 -12.87
C LYS A 60 21.24 22.52 -14.33
N LEU A 61 20.90 21.64 -15.27
CA LEU A 61 20.99 21.94 -16.71
C LEU A 61 20.02 23.04 -17.15
N MET A 62 18.78 23.03 -16.66
CA MET A 62 17.83 24.08 -17.02
C MET A 62 18.20 25.46 -16.45
N LEU A 63 18.61 25.52 -15.18
CA LEU A 63 18.82 26.79 -14.47
C LEU A 63 20.22 27.35 -14.69
N GLU A 64 21.27 26.55 -14.48
CA GLU A 64 22.66 27.04 -14.59
C GLU A 64 23.10 27.15 -16.05
N LYS A 65 22.68 26.20 -16.91
CA LYS A 65 23.04 26.21 -18.34
C LYS A 65 21.96 26.81 -19.23
N ALA A 66 20.90 27.39 -18.66
CA ALA A 66 19.79 28.03 -19.37
C ALA A 66 19.17 27.15 -20.49
N MET A 67 19.18 25.83 -20.33
CA MET A 67 18.67 24.90 -21.34
C MET A 67 17.14 24.85 -21.31
N SER A 68 16.53 24.56 -22.46
CA SER A 68 15.12 24.21 -22.51
C SER A 68 14.84 22.89 -21.79
N ALA A 69 13.63 22.71 -21.28
CA ALA A 69 13.23 21.47 -20.60
C ALA A 69 13.44 20.22 -21.47
N SER A 70 13.17 20.30 -22.78
CA SER A 70 13.38 19.18 -23.70
C SER A 70 14.86 18.87 -23.94
N ALA A 71 15.72 19.89 -24.00
CA ALA A 71 17.16 19.71 -24.17
C ALA A 71 17.80 19.11 -22.91
N ALA A 72 17.46 19.65 -21.72
CA ALA A 72 17.92 19.13 -20.44
C ALA A 72 17.42 17.70 -20.17
N ALA A 73 16.22 17.35 -20.62
CA ALA A 73 15.66 16.01 -20.52
C ALA A 73 16.49 14.99 -21.30
N LYS A 74 16.77 15.28 -22.59
CA LYS A 74 17.61 14.42 -23.43
C LYS A 74 19.00 14.22 -22.84
N GLN A 75 19.60 15.28 -22.30
CA GLN A 75 20.92 15.19 -21.69
C GLN A 75 20.91 14.45 -20.36
N SER A 76 19.77 14.37 -19.66
CA SER A 76 19.59 13.68 -18.37
C SER A 76 18.88 12.35 -18.46
N ASP A 77 18.69 11.83 -19.67
CA ASP A 77 17.94 10.59 -19.92
C ASP A 77 16.57 10.55 -19.23
N ILE A 78 15.91 11.72 -19.17
CA ILE A 78 14.54 11.85 -18.66
C ILE A 78 13.60 11.92 -19.84
N HIS A 79 12.48 11.22 -19.73
CA HIS A 79 11.42 11.34 -20.71
C HIS A 79 10.92 12.79 -20.80
N VAL A 80 10.93 13.36 -22.01
CA VAL A 80 10.66 14.79 -22.26
C VAL A 80 9.35 15.28 -21.64
N ARG A 81 8.28 14.47 -21.69
CA ARG A 81 6.98 14.83 -21.09
C ARG A 81 7.07 14.98 -19.58
N THR A 82 7.87 14.16 -18.90
CA THR A 82 8.09 14.24 -17.46
C THR A 82 8.86 15.50 -17.10
N ALA A 83 9.94 15.78 -17.83
CA ALA A 83 10.72 17.01 -17.66
C ALA A 83 9.89 18.28 -17.87
N GLN A 84 9.02 18.31 -18.89
CA GLN A 84 8.11 19.44 -19.13
C GLN A 84 7.12 19.63 -17.97
N ARG A 85 6.56 18.54 -17.44
CA ARG A 85 5.70 18.59 -16.25
C ARG A 85 6.45 19.12 -15.04
N TRP A 86 7.67 18.65 -14.78
CA TRP A 86 8.49 19.15 -13.69
C TRP A 86 8.82 20.63 -13.85
N ALA A 87 9.13 21.09 -15.07
CA ALA A 87 9.37 22.50 -15.35
C ALA A 87 8.12 23.37 -15.11
N GLN A 88 6.92 22.84 -15.36
CA GLN A 88 5.66 23.51 -15.02
C GLN A 88 5.44 23.55 -13.51
N MET A 89 5.59 22.40 -12.83
CA MET A 89 5.47 22.32 -11.37
C MET A 89 6.43 23.28 -10.68
N TYR A 90 7.66 23.39 -11.17
CA TYR A 90 8.67 24.31 -10.64
C TYR A 90 8.22 25.77 -10.64
N LYS A 91 7.46 26.18 -11.66
CA LYS A 91 6.93 27.55 -11.74
C LYS A 91 5.83 27.81 -10.72
N THR A 92 5.08 26.77 -10.35
CA THR A 92 3.97 26.87 -9.41
C THR A 92 4.44 26.72 -7.97
N ASP A 93 5.23 25.68 -7.71
CA ASP A 93 5.73 25.30 -6.39
C ASP A 93 7.02 24.45 -6.57
N PRO A 94 8.22 25.07 -6.47
CA PRO A 94 9.50 24.36 -6.57
C PRO A 94 9.67 23.24 -5.54
N ASP A 95 9.16 23.43 -4.33
CA ASP A 95 9.36 22.48 -3.23
C ASP A 95 8.60 21.18 -3.50
N SER A 96 7.42 21.28 -4.13
CA SER A 96 6.57 20.13 -4.50
C SER A 96 7.25 19.06 -5.35
N ILE A 97 8.31 19.41 -6.07
CA ILE A 97 9.03 18.49 -6.97
C ILE A 97 9.79 17.42 -6.20
N PHE A 98 10.29 17.77 -5.02
CA PHE A 98 11.07 16.88 -4.16
C PHE A 98 10.22 16.26 -3.05
N ILE A 99 8.97 16.69 -2.89
CA ILE A 99 8.03 16.06 -1.96
C ILE A 99 7.69 14.67 -2.48
N LYS A 100 8.29 13.65 -1.85
CA LYS A 100 7.79 12.27 -1.94
C LYS A 100 6.42 12.24 -1.30
N HIS A 101 5.45 11.65 -1.98
CA HIS A 101 4.06 11.58 -1.51
C HIS A 101 4.02 11.13 -0.04
N LYS A 102 3.16 11.78 0.76
CA LYS A 102 2.95 11.48 2.18
C LYS A 102 2.78 9.97 2.37
N LYS A 103 3.46 9.39 3.36
CA LYS A 103 3.36 7.96 3.71
C LYS A 103 1.88 7.52 3.69
N THR A 104 1.55 6.60 2.80
CA THR A 104 0.23 5.99 2.73
C THR A 104 0.02 5.06 3.93
N GLY A 105 -1.22 4.80 4.33
CA GLY A 105 -1.53 3.84 5.41
C GLY A 105 -0.80 2.50 5.25
N HIS A 106 -0.69 2.01 4.01
CA HIS A 106 0.10 0.82 3.65
C HIS A 106 1.56 0.89 4.11
N SER A 107 2.28 1.94 3.70
CA SER A 107 3.70 2.12 4.06
C SER A 107 3.91 2.28 5.56
N LEU A 108 2.93 2.83 6.28
CA LEU A 108 2.99 2.97 7.73
C LEU A 108 2.79 1.63 8.45
N ILE A 109 1.96 0.73 7.92
CA ILE A 109 1.79 -0.60 8.51
C ILE A 109 3.07 -1.42 8.32
N LEU A 110 3.63 -1.42 7.10
CA LEU A 110 4.85 -2.17 6.81
C LEU A 110 6.03 -1.72 7.69
N GLU A 111 6.34 -0.42 7.68
CA GLU A 111 7.43 0.14 8.50
C GLU A 111 7.26 -0.19 9.99
N TYR A 112 6.04 -0.17 10.51
CA TYR A 112 5.79 -0.43 11.92
C TYR A 112 6.01 -1.90 12.31
N ILE A 113 5.59 -2.83 11.44
CA ILE A 113 5.78 -4.27 11.66
C ILE A 113 7.26 -4.65 11.46
N ASP A 114 7.94 -4.05 10.49
CA ASP A 114 9.39 -4.23 10.28
C ASP A 114 10.20 -3.78 11.51
N GLU A 115 9.83 -2.62 12.10
CA GLU A 115 10.45 -2.13 13.34
C GLU A 115 10.06 -2.95 14.58
N ASN A 116 8.87 -3.55 14.57
CA ASN A 116 8.28 -4.25 15.73
C ASN A 116 7.61 -5.56 15.28
N PRO A 117 8.38 -6.62 14.95
CA PRO A 117 7.82 -7.86 14.39
C PRO A 117 6.90 -8.62 15.36
N SER A 118 6.95 -8.30 16.65
CA SER A 118 6.05 -8.84 17.68
C SER A 118 4.80 -7.99 17.92
N ALA A 119 4.58 -6.95 17.12
CA ALA A 119 3.43 -6.08 17.27
C ALA A 119 2.12 -6.84 17.07
N VAL A 120 1.16 -6.58 17.96
CA VAL A 120 -0.19 -7.17 17.88
C VAL A 120 -1.08 -6.29 17.00
N LEU A 121 -2.08 -6.89 16.34
CA LEU A 121 -2.98 -6.21 15.40
C LEU A 121 -3.58 -4.91 15.96
N GLU A 122 -3.96 -4.90 17.23
CA GLU A 122 -4.46 -3.73 17.95
C GLU A 122 -3.49 -2.55 17.94
N GLN A 123 -2.19 -2.81 18.10
CA GLN A 123 -1.15 -1.77 18.11
C GLN A 123 -0.96 -1.18 16.71
N VAL A 124 -1.03 -2.02 15.67
CA VAL A 124 -1.01 -1.57 14.26
C VAL A 124 -2.20 -0.64 13.99
N MET A 125 -3.39 -1.02 14.47
CA MET A 125 -4.60 -0.19 14.34
C MET A 125 -4.52 1.12 15.10
N GLU A 126 -4.01 1.11 16.33
CA GLU A 126 -3.84 2.31 17.13
C GLU A 126 -2.90 3.31 16.43
N ARG A 127 -1.78 2.83 15.88
CA ARG A 127 -0.84 3.66 15.12
C ARG A 127 -1.50 4.28 13.88
N LEU A 128 -2.33 3.50 13.17
CA LEU A 128 -3.09 3.98 12.00
C LEU A 128 -4.09 5.08 12.39
N LEU A 129 -4.88 4.85 13.43
CA LEU A 129 -5.87 5.81 13.91
C LEU A 129 -5.22 7.09 14.45
N GLN A 130 -4.08 6.97 15.13
CA GLN A 130 -3.31 8.13 15.59
C GLN A 130 -2.81 8.99 14.42
N LYS A 131 -2.37 8.36 13.32
CA LYS A 131 -1.84 9.07 12.16
C LYS A 131 -2.93 9.62 11.24
N PHE A 132 -4.08 8.96 11.20
CA PHE A 132 -5.24 9.31 10.39
C PHE A 132 -6.48 9.41 11.29
N GLN A 133 -6.67 10.57 11.92
CA GLN A 133 -7.71 10.78 12.94
C GLN A 133 -9.14 10.49 12.47
N ASP A 134 -9.40 10.57 11.16
CA ASP A 134 -10.72 10.32 10.55
C ASP A 134 -10.82 8.93 9.86
N LEU A 135 -9.81 8.07 10.02
CA LEU A 135 -9.78 6.77 9.35
C LEU A 135 -10.78 5.81 9.99
N LYS A 136 -11.84 5.48 9.25
CA LYS A 136 -12.76 4.38 9.59
C LYS A 136 -12.29 3.10 8.92
N VAL A 137 -11.55 2.28 9.67
CA VAL A 137 -11.08 0.97 9.22
C VAL A 137 -11.44 -0.10 10.25
N SER A 138 -11.90 -1.27 9.80
CA SER A 138 -12.23 -2.38 10.69
C SER A 138 -10.99 -3.18 11.07
N LYS A 139 -11.07 -3.92 12.18
CA LYS A 139 -10.05 -4.91 12.58
C LYS A 139 -9.79 -5.93 11.47
N SER A 140 -10.85 -6.41 10.81
CA SER A 140 -10.74 -7.40 9.74
C SER A 140 -9.99 -6.88 8.51
N THR A 141 -10.17 -5.60 8.15
CA THR A 141 -9.43 -4.99 7.03
C THR A 141 -7.93 -4.95 7.31
N VAL A 142 -7.53 -4.53 8.52
CA VAL A 142 -6.10 -4.50 8.88
C VAL A 142 -5.54 -5.91 9.02
N TYR A 143 -6.30 -6.86 9.57
CA TYR A 143 -5.90 -8.25 9.66
C TYR A 143 -5.65 -8.88 8.28
N ASN A 144 -6.60 -8.72 7.35
CA ASN A 144 -6.46 -9.25 5.99
C ASN A 144 -5.25 -8.63 5.29
N PHE A 145 -4.99 -7.34 5.52
CA PHE A 145 -3.82 -6.66 4.99
C PHE A 145 -2.51 -7.29 5.52
N VAL A 146 -2.37 -7.41 6.83
CA VAL A 146 -1.17 -8.01 7.45
C VAL A 146 -1.00 -9.47 7.02
N ARG A 147 -2.10 -10.22 6.93
CA ARG A 147 -2.09 -11.59 6.45
C ARG A 147 -1.53 -11.67 5.03
N THR A 148 -2.11 -10.95 4.07
CA THR A 148 -1.70 -11.02 2.66
C THR A 148 -0.25 -10.61 2.42
N GLU A 149 0.27 -9.64 3.18
CA GLU A 149 1.63 -9.13 2.96
C GLU A 149 2.72 -9.96 3.67
N TYR A 150 2.39 -10.70 4.74
CA TYR A 150 3.38 -11.40 5.57
C TYR A 150 3.17 -12.92 5.70
N PHE A 151 2.03 -13.48 5.29
CA PHE A 151 1.68 -14.91 5.44
C PHE A 151 1.06 -15.49 4.17
#